data_AF-A0A931IXY7-F1
#
_entry.id   AF-A0A931IXY7-F1
#
_cell.length_a   1.000
_cell.length_b   1.000
_cell.length_c   1.000
_cell.angle_alpha   90.00
_cell.angle_beta   90.00
_cell.angle_gamma   90.00
#
_symmetry.space_group_name_H-M   'P 1'
#
loop_
_entity.id
_entity.type
_entity.pdbx_description
1 polymer ?
#
loop_
_entity_poly.entity_id
_entity_poly.type
_entity_poly.pdbx_seq_one_letter_code
_entity_poly.pdbx_strand_id
1 'polypeptide(L)'
;MFGFNAVPGFAPPSAAWRRLALAWLTGLAVGAANAGEFKVVGGVGFDWLKPEEAQCRVIRLRDLDGFQRCEFHASGAAFGLQGAYHQCRASPSSEYLIYANRAQCLKALATMRANAP
;
A
#
# COMPACT_ATOMS: atom_id res chain seq x y z
N MET A 1 -4.27 -33.29 21.41
CA MET A 1 -3.16 -32.90 22.30
C MET A 1 -1.89 -32.89 21.47
N PHE A 2 -1.24 -31.72 21.36
CA PHE A 2 -0.05 -31.53 20.52
C PHE A 2 1.20 -32.05 21.25
N GLY A 3 1.91 -32.99 20.63
CA GLY A 3 3.24 -33.40 21.07
C GLY A 3 4.30 -32.50 20.42
N PHE A 4 4.98 -31.70 21.24
CA PHE A 4 6.31 -31.20 20.93
C PHE A 4 7.30 -32.36 21.05
N ASN A 5 8.31 -32.44 20.19
CA ASN A 5 9.66 -32.73 20.68
C ASN A 5 10.77 -32.34 19.69
N ALA A 6 11.90 -32.04 20.30
CA ALA A 6 13.04 -31.28 19.83
C ALA A 6 13.80 -31.89 18.64
N VAL A 7 14.41 -31.01 17.86
CA VAL A 7 15.48 -31.34 16.89
C VAL A 7 16.82 -31.03 17.56
N PRO A 8 17.77 -31.99 17.65
CA PRO A 8 19.17 -31.66 17.81
C PRO A 8 19.97 -31.93 16.53
N GLY A 9 20.76 -30.92 16.17
CA GLY A 9 22.17 -31.12 15.83
C GLY A 9 22.47 -31.83 14.52
N PHE A 10 22.53 -31.04 13.46
CA PHE A 10 23.11 -31.40 12.17
C PHE A 10 24.65 -31.37 12.26
N ALA A 11 25.33 -32.43 11.84
CA ALA A 11 26.73 -32.40 11.43
C ALA A 11 26.82 -32.80 9.95
N PRO A 12 27.61 -32.11 9.11
CA PRO A 12 27.50 -32.22 7.66
C PRO A 12 28.25 -33.44 7.09
N PRO A 13 27.76 -33.98 5.95
CA PRO A 13 28.29 -35.22 5.37
C PRO A 13 29.54 -34.99 4.51
N SER A 14 30.54 -35.86 4.68
CA SER A 14 31.63 -36.03 3.73
C SER A 14 31.18 -36.79 2.49
N ALA A 15 31.80 -36.40 1.38
CA ALA A 15 31.50 -36.73 0.00
C ALA A 15 31.46 -38.22 -0.36
N ALA A 16 30.82 -38.45 -1.50
CA ALA A 16 30.56 -39.71 -2.16
C ALA A 16 29.41 -40.48 -1.50
N TRP A 17 28.25 -40.49 -2.15
CA TRP A 17 27.62 -41.70 -2.69
C TRP A 17 26.54 -41.27 -3.70
N ARG A 18 26.96 -41.39 -4.96
CA ARG A 18 26.17 -41.68 -6.14
C ARG A 18 24.66 -41.92 -5.94
N ARG A 19 23.92 -41.07 -6.65
CA ARG A 19 22.75 -41.41 -7.48
C ARG A 19 21.51 -41.89 -6.70
N LEU A 20 20.81 -40.96 -6.07
CA LEU A 20 19.36 -40.98 -5.90
C LEU A 20 18.90 -39.59 -5.46
N ALA A 21 17.69 -39.21 -5.87
CA ALA A 21 16.95 -37.98 -5.54
C ALA A 21 17.29 -36.72 -6.36
N LEU A 22 16.35 -36.33 -7.23
CA LEU A 22 16.05 -34.90 -7.45
C LEU A 22 14.57 -34.75 -7.83
N ALA A 23 13.70 -34.87 -6.83
CA ALA A 23 12.35 -34.31 -6.87
C ALA A 23 12.41 -32.96 -6.16
N TRP A 24 12.25 -31.85 -6.86
CA TRP A 24 11.90 -30.57 -6.23
C TRP A 24 10.93 -29.80 -7.14
N LEU A 25 9.64 -30.05 -6.90
CA LEU A 25 8.55 -29.14 -7.22
C LEU A 25 8.80 -27.81 -6.48
N THR A 26 9.26 -26.79 -7.19
CA THR A 26 9.20 -25.41 -6.70
C THR A 26 8.00 -24.71 -7.32
N GLY A 27 6.84 -24.85 -6.65
CA GLY A 27 5.71 -23.96 -6.87
C GLY A 27 6.09 -22.54 -6.44
N LEU A 28 6.26 -21.65 -7.41
CA LEU A 28 6.41 -20.22 -7.18
C LEU A 28 5.05 -19.64 -6.74
N ALA A 29 4.76 -19.70 -5.45
CA ALA A 29 3.71 -18.86 -4.87
C ALA A 29 4.23 -17.41 -4.89
N VAL A 30 3.88 -16.67 -5.95
CA VAL A 30 4.09 -15.23 -6.02
C VAL A 30 3.27 -14.62 -4.88
N GLY A 31 3.96 -14.07 -3.88
CA GLY A 31 3.33 -13.34 -2.78
C GLY A 31 2.57 -12.15 -3.35
N ALA A 32 1.23 -12.18 -3.25
CA ALA A 32 0.43 -10.99 -3.42
C ALA A 32 0.80 -10.04 -2.28
N ALA A 33 1.55 -8.99 -2.60
CA ALA A 33 1.72 -7.85 -1.71
C ALA A 33 0.33 -7.23 -1.52
N ASN A 34 -0.37 -7.65 -0.47
CA ASN A 34 -1.47 -6.87 0.08
C ASN A 34 -0.84 -5.53 0.45
N ALA A 35 -1.13 -4.48 -0.32
CA ALA A 35 -0.86 -3.12 0.12
C ALA A 35 -1.74 -2.89 1.35
N GLY A 36 -1.25 -3.31 2.52
CA GLY A 36 -1.93 -3.13 3.78
C GLY A 36 -2.25 -1.65 3.99
N GLU A 37 -3.28 -1.38 4.77
CA GLU A 37 -3.64 -0.01 5.13
C GLU A 37 -2.39 0.76 5.59
N PHE A 38 -2.11 1.87 4.91
CA PHE A 38 -1.01 2.76 5.27
C PHE A 38 -1.51 3.86 6.19
N LYS A 39 -0.63 4.48 6.98
CA LYS A 39 -1.04 5.61 7.84
C LYS A 39 -1.24 6.87 7.01
N VAL A 40 -2.26 7.65 7.37
CA VAL A 40 -2.54 8.96 6.77
C VAL A 40 -1.34 9.90 6.93
N VAL A 41 -0.75 9.96 8.13
CA VAL A 41 0.47 10.73 8.40
C VAL A 41 1.66 10.11 7.68
N GLY A 42 2.40 10.93 6.94
CA GLY A 42 3.50 10.50 6.07
C GLY A 42 3.04 10.15 4.65
N GLY A 43 1.74 9.93 4.44
CA GLY A 43 1.14 9.83 3.11
C GLY A 43 1.24 11.15 2.33
N VAL A 44 0.91 11.10 1.05
CA VAL A 44 0.96 12.26 0.15
C VAL A 44 -0.40 12.46 -0.49
N GLY A 45 -0.99 13.64 -0.34
CA GLY A 45 -2.33 13.91 -0.86
C GLY A 45 -2.53 15.34 -1.34
N PHE A 46 -3.73 15.58 -1.88
CA PHE A 46 -4.20 16.88 -2.34
C PHE A 46 -5.71 17.00 -2.11
N ASP A 47 -6.21 18.24 -2.04
CA ASP A 47 -7.64 18.53 -1.97
C ASP A 47 -8.25 18.43 -3.36
N TRP A 48 -9.05 17.41 -3.61
CA TRP A 48 -9.60 17.17 -4.94
C TRP A 48 -10.81 18.04 -5.28
N LEU A 49 -11.42 18.66 -4.27
CA LEU A 49 -12.50 19.64 -4.45
C LEU A 49 -11.95 21.03 -4.84
N LYS A 50 -10.62 21.20 -4.87
CA LYS A 50 -9.94 22.45 -5.26
C LYS A 50 -8.90 22.19 -6.37
N PRO A 51 -9.32 21.81 -7.58
CA PRO A 51 -8.44 21.28 -8.63
C PRO A 51 -7.35 22.27 -9.09
N GLU A 52 -7.67 23.56 -9.11
CA GLU A 52 -6.75 24.64 -9.52
C GLU A 52 -5.61 24.82 -8.50
N GLU A 53 -5.95 24.81 -7.21
CA GLU A 53 -5.00 24.98 -6.10
C GLU A 53 -4.31 23.67 -5.68
N ALA A 54 -4.85 22.52 -6.10
CA ALA A 54 -4.43 21.20 -5.65
C ALA A 54 -2.95 20.93 -5.94
N GLN A 55 -2.22 20.55 -4.89
CA GLN A 55 -0.81 20.15 -4.99
C GLN A 55 -0.56 18.94 -4.11
N CYS A 56 0.22 17.99 -4.62
CA CYS A 56 0.66 16.84 -3.84
C CYS A 56 1.60 17.26 -2.72
N ARG A 57 1.11 17.18 -1.48
CA ARG A 57 1.86 17.50 -0.27
C ARG A 57 1.86 16.33 0.71
N VAL A 58 2.93 16.22 1.48
CA VAL A 58 3.01 15.26 2.58
C VAL A 58 2.03 15.67 3.67
N ILE A 59 1.26 14.71 4.16
CA ILE A 59 0.31 14.88 5.25
C ILE A 59 1.07 14.75 6.56
N ARG A 60 1.05 15.81 7.36
CA ARG A 60 1.73 15.93 8.65
C ARG A 60 0.74 15.70 9.78
N LEU A 61 1.25 15.50 10.98
CA LEU A 61 0.41 15.29 12.16
C LEU A 61 -0.61 16.43 12.38
N ARG A 62 -0.17 17.68 12.22
CA ARG A 62 -1.02 18.88 12.31
C ARG A 62 -2.16 18.97 11.30
N ASP A 63 -2.09 18.19 10.21
CA ASP A 63 -3.16 18.17 9.21
C ASP A 63 -4.34 17.31 9.70
N LEU A 64 -4.11 16.38 10.63
CA LEU A 64 -5.14 15.48 11.15
C LEU A 64 -6.23 16.24 11.92
N ASP A 65 -5.88 17.31 12.62
CA ASP A 65 -6.83 18.13 13.38
C ASP A 65 -7.91 18.75 12.47
N GLY A 66 -7.61 18.91 11.18
CA GLY A 66 -8.55 19.41 10.18
C GLY A 66 -9.43 18.33 9.54
N PHE A 67 -9.13 17.04 9.72
CA PHE A 67 -9.89 15.95 9.12
C PHE A 67 -11.01 15.47 10.04
N GLN A 68 -12.26 15.55 9.56
CA GLN A 68 -13.45 15.10 10.29
C GLN A 68 -13.69 13.60 10.14
N ARG A 69 -13.34 13.04 8.98
CA ARG A 69 -13.49 11.62 8.66
C ARG A 69 -12.43 11.21 7.66
N CYS A 70 -11.80 10.06 7.89
CA CYS A 70 -10.92 9.41 6.94
C CYS A 70 -11.38 7.98 6.71
N GLU A 71 -11.48 7.57 5.45
CA GLU A 71 -11.87 6.23 5.06
C GLU A 71 -10.79 5.62 4.15
N PHE A 72 -10.38 4.40 4.44
CA PHE A 72 -9.37 3.69 3.67
C PHE A 72 -10.04 2.85 2.58
N HIS A 73 -9.60 3.03 1.35
CA HIS A 73 -9.98 2.20 0.22
C HIS A 73 -8.76 1.35 -0.17
N ALA A 74 -8.80 0.05 0.10
CA ALA A 74 -7.71 -0.87 -0.25
C ALA A 74 -7.59 -1.10 -1.78
N SER A 75 -8.71 -1.00 -2.50
CA SER A 75 -8.80 -1.16 -3.95
C SER A 75 -9.86 -0.22 -4.52
N GLY A 76 -9.71 1.08 -4.28
CA GLY A 76 -10.61 2.10 -4.81
C GLY A 76 -10.23 2.54 -6.22
N ALA A 77 -11.17 3.22 -6.89
CA ALA A 77 -10.99 3.74 -8.25
C ALA A 77 -11.08 5.28 -8.26
N ALA A 78 -10.04 5.97 -7.78
CA ALA A 78 -9.98 7.43 -7.81
C ALA A 78 -9.66 7.93 -9.21
N PHE A 79 -10.56 8.70 -9.84
CA PHE A 79 -10.42 9.23 -11.20
C PHE A 79 -10.15 8.17 -12.27
N GLY A 80 -10.65 6.95 -12.07
CA GLY A 80 -10.37 5.81 -12.96
C GLY A 80 -9.02 5.12 -12.74
N LEU A 81 -8.23 5.56 -11.74
CA LEU A 81 -7.01 4.89 -11.31
C LEU A 81 -7.32 3.91 -10.18
N GLN A 82 -7.05 2.64 -10.42
CA GLN A 82 -7.13 1.61 -9.38
C GLN A 82 -5.96 1.75 -8.40
N GLY A 83 -6.25 1.68 -7.11
CA GLY A 83 -5.22 1.65 -6.08
C GLY A 83 -5.74 1.87 -4.67
N ALA A 84 -4.81 1.75 -3.72
CA ALA A 84 -5.08 2.05 -2.33
C ALA A 84 -4.94 3.55 -2.04
N TYR A 85 -5.91 4.14 -1.34
CA TYR A 85 -5.87 5.53 -0.88
C TYR A 85 -6.73 5.74 0.36
N HIS A 86 -6.46 6.82 1.08
CA HIS A 86 -7.36 7.38 2.09
C HIS A 86 -8.15 8.53 1.49
N GLN A 87 -9.46 8.54 1.74
CA GLN A 87 -10.33 9.68 1.47
C GLN A 87 -10.63 10.38 2.80
N CYS A 88 -10.06 11.56 2.99
CA CYS A 88 -10.18 12.33 4.22
C CYS A 88 -10.97 13.62 3.99
N ARG A 89 -12.15 13.72 4.59
CA ARG A 89 -12.99 14.93 4.52
C ARG A 89 -12.59 15.92 5.60
N ALA A 90 -12.24 17.14 5.19
CA ALA A 90 -11.93 18.25 6.09
C ALA A 90 -13.14 19.18 6.31
N SER A 91 -13.94 19.39 5.27
CA SER A 91 -15.19 20.14 5.30
C SER A 91 -16.08 19.74 4.11
N PRO A 92 -17.32 20.26 3.99
CA PRO A 92 -18.14 20.04 2.79
C PRO A 92 -17.50 20.54 1.48
N SER A 93 -16.54 21.45 1.57
CA SER A 93 -15.83 22.07 0.43
C SER A 93 -14.33 21.73 0.40
N SER A 94 -13.89 20.72 1.17
CA SER A 94 -12.50 20.29 1.21
C SER A 94 -12.40 18.79 1.52
N GLU A 95 -11.87 18.04 0.57
CA GLU A 95 -11.72 16.60 0.70
C GLU A 95 -10.41 16.14 0.06
N TYR A 96 -9.65 15.38 0.82
CA TYR A 96 -8.31 14.97 0.46
C TYR A 96 -8.31 13.52 -0.01
N LEU A 97 -7.64 13.27 -1.13
CA LEU A 97 -7.21 11.94 -1.52
C LEU A 97 -5.73 11.80 -1.20
N ILE A 98 -5.42 10.84 -0.34
CA ILE A 98 -4.08 10.64 0.24
C ILE A 98 -3.60 9.26 -0.19
N TYR A 99 -2.39 9.20 -0.73
CA TYR A 99 -1.75 8.02 -1.28
C TYR A 99 -0.50 7.66 -0.48
N ALA A 100 -0.02 6.42 -0.64
CA ALA A 100 1.14 5.93 0.11
C ALA A 100 2.44 6.65 -0.30
N ASN A 101 2.54 7.13 -1.55
CA ASN A 101 3.73 7.79 -2.05
C ASN A 101 3.43 8.93 -3.03
N ARG A 102 4.47 9.74 -3.30
CA ARG A 102 4.35 10.93 -4.15
C ARG A 102 4.04 10.61 -5.60
N ALA A 103 4.53 9.50 -6.15
CA ALA A 103 4.29 9.14 -7.53
C ALA A 103 2.81 8.82 -7.79
N GLN A 104 2.17 8.07 -6.88
CA GLN A 104 0.73 7.80 -6.93
C GLN A 104 -0.08 9.09 -6.85
N CYS A 105 0.25 9.98 -5.91
CA CYS A 105 -0.42 11.27 -5.77
C CYS A 105 -0.32 12.10 -7.05
N LEU A 106 0.89 12.24 -7.63
CA LEU A 106 1.10 13.03 -8.85
C LEU A 106 0.33 12.48 -10.04
N LYS A 107 0.27 11.14 -10.17
CA LYS A 107 -0.52 10.49 -11.21
C LYS A 107 -2.02 10.80 -11.04
N ALA A 108 -2.55 10.67 -9.82
CA ALA A 108 -3.94 10.98 -9.54
C ALA A 108 -4.28 12.47 -9.73
N LEU A 109 -3.39 13.38 -9.33
CA LEU A 109 -3.56 14.82 -9.54
C LEU A 109 -3.60 15.16 -11.03
N ALA A 110 -2.71 14.57 -11.83
CA ALA A 110 -2.71 14.75 -13.28
C ALA A 110 -4.00 14.23 -13.92
N THR A 111 -4.46 13.04 -13.53
CA THR A 111 -5.72 12.47 -14.04
C THR A 111 -6.94 13.27 -13.62
N MET A 112 -7.00 13.72 -12.37
CA MET A 112 -8.07 14.59 -11.88
C MET A 112 -8.14 15.88 -12.71
N ARG A 113 -7.00 16.54 -12.95
CA ARG A 113 -6.94 17.78 -13.75
C ARG A 113 -7.28 17.57 -15.22
N ALA A 114 -6.90 16.43 -15.81
CA ALA A 114 -7.26 16.10 -17.18
C ALA A 114 -8.76 15.85 -17.37
N ASN A 115 -9.45 15.45 -16.29
CA ASN A 115 -10.89 15.16 -16.29
C ASN A 115 -11.74 16.29 -15.67
N ALA A 116 -11.11 17.34 -15.13
CA ALA A 116 -11.82 18.49 -14.61
C ALA A 116 -12.51 19.23 -15.78
N PRO A 117 -13.79 19.60 -15.66
CA PRO A 117 -14.54 20.29 -16.72
C PRO A 117 -14.00 21.69 -17.03
#